data_AF-A0A847DAI0-F1
#
_entry.id   AF-A0A847DAI0-F1
#
_cell.length_a   1.000
_cell.length_b   1.000
_cell.length_c   1.000
_cell.angle_alpha   90.00
_cell.angle_beta   90.00
_cell.angle_gamma   90.00
#
_symmetry.space_group_name_H-M   'P 1'
#
loop_
_entity.id
_entity.type
_entity.pdbx_description
1 polymer ?
#
loop_
_entity_poly.entity_id
_entity_poly.type
_entity_poly.pdbx_seq_one_letter_code
_entity_poly.pdbx_strand_id
1 'polypeptide(L)'
;MKTVAEISQEINGIKEKIESLKAEKADKEKEIDSLKASNIRLIINAAEKERKPASISSGVNRITTLLTENEQLEGALQILDSQLNALLSELEIAELKAQLQENYFNKSAPYLKKAAEIISGLQALNDYGKVVFELIEELGKMRNPLQSGLYQIFSKCKSYDQFQALEFPWGEEQKKFQLCTPIMAHEKELETLLQEVKIFSNIFYGSEFSLIPTLSSTIPSD
;
A
#
# COMPACT_ATOMS: atom_id res chain seq x y z
N MET A 1 -13.84 -0.31 16.53
CA MET A 1 -12.58 -1.09 16.54
C MET A 1 -11.64 -0.38 17.49
N LYS A 2 -10.93 -1.11 18.36
CA LYS A 2 -9.89 -0.52 19.20
C LYS A 2 -8.75 -0.01 18.33
N THR A 3 -8.13 1.08 18.74
CA THR A 3 -6.92 1.62 18.11
C THR A 3 -5.69 0.82 18.53
N VAL A 4 -4.61 0.91 17.74
CA VAL A 4 -3.31 0.28 18.08
C VAL A 4 -2.86 0.70 19.48
N ALA A 5 -3.09 1.96 19.87
CA ALA A 5 -2.74 2.47 21.18
C ALA A 5 -3.56 1.83 22.32
N GLU A 6 -4.88 1.69 22.13
CA GLU A 6 -5.77 1.04 23.11
C GLU A 6 -5.41 -0.44 23.31
N ILE A 7 -5.17 -1.18 22.23
CA ILE A 7 -4.78 -2.61 22.30
C ILE A 7 -3.40 -2.74 22.98
N SER A 8 -2.44 -1.88 22.63
CA SER A 8 -1.11 -1.88 23.24
C SER A 8 -1.15 -1.64 24.75
N GLN A 9 -2.02 -0.72 25.19
CA GLN A 9 -2.20 -0.44 26.61
C GLN A 9 -2.82 -1.64 27.35
N GLU A 10 -3.82 -2.29 26.75
CA GLU A 10 -4.42 -3.50 27.32
C GLU A 10 -3.43 -4.66 27.43
N ILE A 11 -2.59 -4.87 26.40
CA ILE A 11 -1.51 -5.88 26.41
C ILE A 11 -0.56 -5.65 27.57
N ASN A 12 -0.12 -4.40 27.79
CA ASN A 12 0.78 -4.06 28.88
C ASN A 12 0.13 -4.33 30.25
N GLY A 13 -1.14 -3.96 30.42
CA GLY A 13 -1.88 -4.26 31.64
C GLY A 13 -2.04 -5.75 31.92
N ILE A 14 -2.27 -6.57 30.88
CA ILE A 14 -2.32 -8.03 31.03
C ILE A 14 -0.94 -8.61 31.38
N LYS A 15 0.14 -8.12 30.75
CA LYS A 15 1.52 -8.56 31.06
C LYS A 15 1.89 -8.29 32.51
N GLU A 16 1.64 -7.07 33.00
CA GLU A 16 1.89 -6.70 34.41
C GLU A 16 1.10 -7.60 35.37
N LYS A 17 -0.16 -7.90 35.04
CA LYS A 17 -1.01 -8.78 35.84
C LYS A 17 -0.49 -10.23 35.87
N ILE A 18 -0.03 -10.74 34.73
CA ILE A 18 0.60 -12.07 34.63
C ILE A 18 1.86 -12.13 35.50
N GLU A 19 2.73 -11.12 35.41
CA GLU A 19 3.96 -11.06 36.22
C GLU A 19 3.65 -11.01 37.73
N SER A 20 2.66 -10.21 38.14
CA SER A 20 2.21 -10.13 39.53
C SER A 20 1.69 -11.49 40.04
N LEU A 21 0.86 -12.18 39.27
CA LEU A 21 0.30 -13.49 39.67
C LEU A 21 1.37 -14.60 39.67
N LYS A 22 2.37 -14.53 38.78
CA LYS A 22 3.52 -15.44 38.82
C LYS A 22 4.36 -15.24 40.08
N ALA A 23 4.58 -13.99 40.49
CA ALA A 23 5.28 -13.69 41.74
C ALA A 23 4.50 -14.21 42.95
N GLU A 24 3.19 -13.97 43.00
CA GLU A 24 2.33 -14.48 44.09
C GLU A 24 2.35 -16.01 44.17
N LYS A 25 2.22 -16.70 43.03
CA LYS A 25 2.31 -18.17 42.97
C LYS A 25 3.65 -18.66 43.52
N ALA A 26 4.76 -18.05 43.10
CA ALA A 26 6.10 -18.43 43.56
C ALA A 26 6.29 -18.22 45.07
N ASP A 27 5.72 -17.15 45.64
CA ASP A 27 5.81 -16.91 47.08
C ASP A 27 4.95 -17.90 47.89
N LYS A 28 3.77 -18.27 47.38
CA LYS A 28 2.95 -19.34 47.98
C LYS A 28 3.63 -20.71 47.90
N GLU A 29 4.29 -21.03 46.79
CA GLU A 29 5.10 -22.25 46.65
C GLU A 29 6.21 -22.32 47.70
N LYS A 30 6.94 -21.22 47.92
CA LYS A 30 7.94 -21.13 49.00
C LYS A 30 7.33 -21.29 50.39
N GLU A 31 6.15 -20.71 50.64
CA GLU A 31 5.44 -20.87 51.92
C GLU A 31 5.05 -22.34 52.15
N ILE A 32 4.51 -23.02 51.13
CA ILE A 32 4.19 -24.44 51.17
C ILE A 32 5.42 -25.28 51.53
N ASP A 33 6.56 -25.04 50.88
CA ASP A 33 7.78 -25.81 51.11
C ASP A 33 8.35 -25.58 52.52
N SER A 34 8.30 -24.34 53.01
CA SER A 34 8.66 -24.00 54.39
C SER A 34 7.77 -24.71 55.42
N LEU A 35 6.44 -24.71 55.20
CA LEU A 35 5.47 -25.38 56.06
C LEU A 35 5.65 -26.91 56.03
N LYS A 36 5.90 -27.51 54.86
CA LYS A 36 6.22 -28.94 54.73
C LYS A 36 7.48 -29.30 55.52
N ALA A 37 8.56 -28.53 55.37
CA ALA A 37 9.81 -28.77 56.09
C ALA A 37 9.63 -28.63 57.62
N SER A 38 8.87 -27.62 58.06
CA SER A 38 8.53 -27.42 59.47
C SER A 38 7.72 -28.59 60.05
N ASN A 39 6.68 -29.03 59.32
CA ASN A 39 5.87 -30.19 59.71
C ASN A 39 6.68 -31.47 59.81
N ILE A 40 7.61 -31.73 58.87
CA ILE A 40 8.52 -32.89 58.92
C ILE A 40 9.37 -32.85 60.20
N ARG A 41 9.96 -31.69 60.55
CA ARG A 41 10.73 -31.54 61.79
C ARG A 41 9.89 -31.82 63.03
N LEU A 42 8.64 -31.33 63.05
CA LEU A 42 7.71 -31.59 64.15
C LEU A 42 7.35 -33.07 64.28
N ILE A 43 7.19 -33.78 63.16
CA ILE A 43 6.95 -35.23 63.14
C ILE A 43 8.15 -35.97 63.71
N ILE A 44 9.36 -35.65 63.26
CA ILE A 44 10.61 -36.28 63.74
C ILE A 44 10.76 -36.07 65.26
N ASN A 45 10.56 -34.85 65.75
CA ASN A 45 10.68 -34.52 67.18
C ASN A 45 9.58 -35.12 68.06
N ALA A 46 8.45 -35.53 67.46
CA ALA A 46 7.32 -36.14 68.17
C ALA A 46 7.24 -37.66 67.97
N ALA A 47 8.20 -38.28 67.26
CA ALA A 47 8.16 -39.69 66.88
C ALA A 47 8.09 -40.67 68.07
N GLU A 48 8.58 -40.26 69.25
CA GLU A 48 8.55 -41.06 70.49
C GLU A 48 7.36 -40.73 71.42
N LYS A 49 6.42 -39.86 71.00
CA LYS A 49 5.26 -39.44 71.82
C LYS A 49 3.95 -40.06 71.29
N GLU A 50 3.10 -40.58 72.19
CA GLU A 50 1.82 -41.24 71.85
C GLU A 50 0.79 -40.36 71.11
N ARG A 51 0.94 -39.02 71.14
CA ARG A 51 0.01 -38.08 70.47
C ARG A 51 0.73 -37.18 69.48
N LYS A 52 0.18 -37.11 68.26
CA LYS A 52 0.60 -36.14 67.25
C LYS A 52 0.29 -34.70 67.71
N PRO A 53 1.22 -33.75 67.53
CA PRO A 53 0.97 -32.33 67.80
C PRO A 53 -0.19 -31.75 66.99
N ALA A 54 -1.09 -31.00 67.63
CA ALA A 54 -2.17 -30.27 66.96
C ALA A 54 -1.65 -29.26 65.92
N SER A 55 -0.43 -28.74 66.11
CA SER A 55 0.27 -27.84 65.18
C SER A 55 0.53 -28.47 63.80
N ILE A 56 0.66 -29.79 63.71
CA ILE A 56 0.78 -30.50 62.43
C ILE A 56 -0.55 -30.46 61.68
N SER A 57 -1.67 -30.65 62.37
CA SER A 57 -3.01 -30.61 61.75
C SER A 57 -3.32 -29.22 61.19
N SER A 58 -2.97 -28.15 61.92
CA SER A 58 -3.13 -26.78 61.42
C SER A 58 -2.20 -26.49 60.24
N GLY A 59 -0.96 -26.98 60.29
CA GLY A 59 0.01 -26.85 59.19
C GLY A 59 -0.46 -27.56 57.92
N VAL A 60 -1.02 -28.77 58.05
CA VAL A 60 -1.59 -29.52 56.91
C VAL A 60 -2.77 -28.77 56.30
N ASN A 61 -3.71 -28.26 57.11
CA ASN A 61 -4.84 -27.48 56.60
C ASN A 61 -4.39 -26.21 55.85
N ARG A 62 -3.37 -25.52 56.37
CA ARG A 62 -2.80 -24.35 55.69
C ARG A 62 -2.13 -24.74 54.36
N ILE A 63 -1.37 -25.83 54.33
CA ILE A 63 -0.78 -26.36 53.09
C ILE A 63 -1.87 -26.69 52.06
N THR A 64 -2.94 -27.37 52.46
CA THR A 64 -4.06 -27.69 51.56
C THR A 64 -4.70 -26.42 51.01
N THR A 65 -4.92 -25.41 51.85
CA THR A 65 -5.47 -24.12 51.41
C THR A 65 -4.56 -23.44 50.38
N LEU A 66 -3.26 -23.35 50.66
CA LEU A 66 -2.28 -22.76 49.75
C LEU A 66 -2.16 -23.54 48.43
N LEU A 67 -2.28 -24.86 48.45
CA LEU A 67 -2.31 -25.68 47.24
C LEU A 67 -3.53 -25.35 46.38
N THR A 68 -4.72 -25.23 46.98
CA THR A 68 -5.93 -24.82 46.26
C THR A 68 -5.81 -23.40 45.71
N GLU A 69 -5.26 -22.46 46.47
CA GLU A 69 -4.98 -21.10 45.99
C GLU A 69 -4.00 -21.12 44.80
N ASN A 70 -2.95 -21.95 44.83
CA ASN A 70 -2.01 -22.11 43.72
C ASN A 70 -2.66 -22.71 42.46
N GLU A 71 -3.54 -23.70 42.61
CA GLU A 71 -4.30 -24.24 41.48
C GLU A 71 -5.21 -23.17 40.85
N GLN A 72 -5.83 -22.33 41.67
CA GLN A 72 -6.64 -21.19 41.18
C GLN A 72 -5.78 -20.15 40.45
N LEU A 73 -4.60 -19.81 40.99
CA LEU A 73 -3.64 -18.92 40.34
C LEU A 73 -3.16 -19.48 39.00
N GLU A 74 -2.92 -20.78 38.92
CA GLU A 74 -2.52 -21.46 37.68
C GLU A 74 -3.62 -21.40 36.62
N GLY A 75 -4.87 -21.63 36.99
CA GLY A 75 -6.02 -21.45 36.09
C GLY A 75 -6.17 -19.99 35.62
N ALA A 76 -6.00 -19.03 36.52
CA ALA A 76 -6.06 -17.61 36.19
C ALA A 76 -4.94 -17.19 35.22
N LEU A 77 -3.72 -17.70 35.41
CA LEU A 77 -2.59 -17.47 34.51
C LEU A 77 -2.85 -18.03 33.11
N GLN A 78 -3.39 -19.24 32.99
CA GLN A 78 -3.74 -19.82 31.68
C GLN A 78 -4.77 -18.98 30.92
N ILE A 79 -5.78 -18.45 31.63
CA ILE A 79 -6.80 -17.56 31.03
C ILE A 79 -6.14 -16.26 30.55
N LEU A 80 -5.30 -15.63 31.37
CA LEU A 80 -4.63 -14.39 31.00
C LEU A 80 -3.65 -14.58 29.86
N ASP A 81 -2.90 -15.68 29.81
CA ASP A 81 -2.01 -16.01 28.69
C ASP A 81 -2.82 -16.20 27.39
N SER A 82 -3.99 -16.85 27.45
CA SER A 82 -4.88 -16.97 26.30
C SER A 82 -5.42 -15.62 25.82
N GLN A 83 -5.84 -14.75 26.75
CA GLN A 83 -6.28 -13.39 26.45
C GLN A 83 -5.15 -12.54 25.84
N LEU A 84 -3.94 -12.66 26.38
CA LEU A 84 -2.76 -11.98 25.87
C LEU A 84 -2.49 -12.39 24.41
N ASN A 85 -2.53 -13.69 24.10
CA ASN A 85 -2.34 -14.18 22.73
C ASN A 85 -3.42 -13.66 21.78
N ALA A 86 -4.68 -13.59 22.23
CA ALA A 86 -5.76 -13.02 21.43
C ALA A 86 -5.54 -11.53 21.14
N LEU A 87 -5.13 -10.74 22.15
CA LEU A 87 -4.83 -9.32 21.97
C LEU A 87 -3.59 -9.08 21.10
N LEU A 88 -2.56 -9.93 21.19
CA LEU A 88 -1.39 -9.84 20.32
C LEU A 88 -1.79 -10.07 18.85
N SER A 89 -2.63 -11.07 18.57
CA SER A 89 -3.18 -11.27 17.23
C SER A 89 -4.05 -10.09 16.77
N GLU A 90 -4.86 -9.52 17.66
CA GLU A 90 -5.66 -8.33 17.35
C GLU A 90 -4.78 -7.11 17.03
N LEU A 91 -3.68 -6.93 17.77
CA LEU A 91 -2.69 -5.87 17.54
C LEU A 91 -2.06 -6.00 16.16
N GLU A 92 -1.57 -7.19 15.80
CA GLU A 92 -0.97 -7.44 14.48
C GLU A 92 -1.93 -7.07 13.35
N ILE A 93 -3.21 -7.47 13.45
CA ILE A 93 -4.24 -7.13 12.46
C ILE A 93 -4.49 -5.62 12.43
N ALA A 94 -4.53 -4.95 13.59
CA ALA A 94 -4.74 -3.51 13.68
C ALA A 94 -3.60 -2.72 13.02
N GLU A 95 -2.35 -3.15 13.23
CA GLU A 95 -1.17 -2.58 12.59
C GLU A 95 -1.20 -2.75 11.07
N LEU A 96 -1.53 -3.96 10.58
CA LEU A 96 -1.69 -4.22 9.15
C LEU A 96 -2.79 -3.34 8.53
N LYS A 97 -3.91 -3.15 9.23
CA LYS A 97 -4.99 -2.25 8.78
C LYS A 97 -4.55 -0.79 8.72
N ALA A 98 -3.78 -0.32 9.70
CA ALA A 98 -3.25 1.04 9.70
C ALA A 98 -2.29 1.24 8.50
N GLN A 99 -1.40 0.28 8.26
CA GLN A 99 -0.50 0.30 7.09
C GLN A 99 -1.28 0.29 5.77
N LEU A 100 -2.36 -0.49 5.67
CA LEU A 100 -3.21 -0.52 4.47
C LEU A 100 -3.91 0.82 4.23
N GLN A 101 -4.38 1.48 5.30
CA GLN A 101 -4.97 2.81 5.22
C GLN A 101 -3.96 3.84 4.67
N GLU A 102 -2.76 3.87 5.25
CA GLU A 102 -1.72 4.84 4.90
C GLU A 102 -1.13 4.60 3.51
N ASN A 103 -0.82 3.34 3.18
CA ASN A 103 -0.06 3.00 1.99
C ASN A 103 -0.91 2.72 0.75
N TYR A 104 -2.17 2.29 0.92
CA TYR A 104 -3.04 1.97 -0.19
C TYR A 104 -4.24 2.91 -0.26
N PHE A 105 -5.15 2.87 0.72
CA PHE A 105 -6.45 3.56 0.60
C PHE A 105 -6.32 5.08 0.45
N ASN A 106 -5.41 5.71 1.19
CA ASN A 106 -5.17 7.15 1.07
C ASN A 106 -4.57 7.55 -0.29
N LYS A 107 -3.90 6.63 -1.00
CA LYS A 107 -3.15 6.92 -2.24
C LYS A 107 -3.87 6.44 -3.50
N SER A 108 -4.72 5.41 -3.41
CA SER A 108 -5.32 4.75 -4.57
C SER A 108 -6.30 5.66 -5.31
N ALA A 109 -7.21 6.34 -4.60
CA ALA A 109 -8.18 7.23 -5.21
C ALA A 109 -7.54 8.37 -6.04
N PRO A 110 -6.59 9.18 -5.51
CA PRO A 110 -5.95 10.21 -6.32
C PRO A 110 -5.10 9.66 -7.45
N TYR A 111 -4.44 8.50 -7.25
CA TYR A 111 -3.68 7.83 -8.30
C TYR A 111 -4.57 7.42 -9.49
N LEU A 112 -5.68 6.73 -9.21
CA LEU A 112 -6.62 6.28 -10.24
C LEU A 112 -7.36 7.44 -10.91
N LYS A 113 -7.63 8.52 -10.17
CA LYS A 113 -8.21 9.75 -10.74
C LYS A 113 -7.30 10.34 -11.81
N LYS A 114 -5.99 10.47 -11.54
CA LYS A 114 -5.02 10.96 -12.55
C LYS A 114 -4.95 10.04 -13.77
N ALA A 115 -4.98 8.73 -13.57
CA ALA A 115 -5.01 7.78 -14.68
C ALA A 115 -6.26 7.96 -15.56
N ALA A 116 -7.43 8.16 -14.95
CA ALA A 116 -8.67 8.42 -15.68
C ALA A 116 -8.63 9.76 -16.46
N GLU A 117 -8.05 10.81 -15.87
CA GLU A 117 -7.84 12.09 -16.55
C GLU A 117 -6.94 11.95 -17.79
N ILE A 118 -5.85 11.17 -17.69
CA ILE A 118 -4.97 10.86 -18.83
C ILE A 118 -5.73 10.12 -19.92
N ILE A 119 -6.50 9.09 -19.58
CA ILE A 119 -7.30 8.32 -20.54
C ILE A 119 -8.29 9.23 -21.28
N SER A 120 -8.99 10.11 -20.55
CA SER A 120 -9.92 11.07 -21.14
C SER A 120 -9.21 12.06 -22.08
N GLY A 121 -8.03 12.55 -21.69
CA GLY A 121 -7.21 13.42 -22.54
C GLY A 121 -6.76 12.71 -23.83
N LEU A 122 -6.35 11.44 -23.74
CA LEU A 122 -5.97 10.64 -24.91
C LEU A 122 -7.14 10.36 -25.85
N GLN A 123 -8.35 10.15 -25.31
CA GLN A 123 -9.56 10.02 -26.13
C GLN A 123 -9.84 11.31 -26.89
N ALA A 124 -9.81 12.46 -26.22
CA ALA A 124 -10.02 13.76 -26.85
C ALA A 124 -8.96 14.04 -27.93
N LEU A 125 -7.69 13.72 -27.66
CA LEU A 125 -6.61 13.85 -28.64
C LEU A 125 -6.85 12.96 -29.86
N ASN A 126 -7.27 11.71 -29.67
CA ASN A 126 -7.55 10.79 -30.76
C ASN A 126 -8.71 11.29 -31.63
N ASP A 127 -9.76 11.85 -31.04
CA ASP A 127 -10.88 12.41 -31.78
C ASP A 127 -10.49 13.65 -32.57
N TYR A 128 -9.69 14.55 -31.99
CA TYR A 128 -9.13 15.67 -32.73
C TYR A 128 -8.16 15.21 -33.83
N GLY A 129 -7.36 14.19 -33.55
CA GLY A 129 -6.43 13.58 -34.50
C GLY A 129 -7.14 13.09 -35.76
N LYS A 130 -8.33 12.49 -35.64
CA LYS A 130 -9.15 12.09 -36.81
C LYS A 130 -9.49 13.28 -37.70
N VAL A 131 -9.90 14.40 -37.12
CA VAL A 131 -10.20 15.63 -37.87
C VAL A 131 -8.95 16.15 -38.59
N VAL A 132 -7.79 16.14 -37.92
CA VAL A 132 -6.53 16.55 -38.56
C VAL A 132 -6.13 15.61 -39.69
N PHE A 133 -6.32 14.29 -39.53
CA PHE A 133 -6.08 13.31 -40.58
C PHE A 133 -6.95 13.59 -41.82
N GLU A 134 -8.24 13.88 -41.63
CA GLU A 134 -9.15 14.24 -42.72
C GLU A 134 -8.67 15.51 -43.45
N LEU A 135 -8.28 16.56 -42.72
CA LEU A 135 -7.76 17.80 -43.32
C LEU A 135 -6.46 17.58 -44.12
N ILE A 136 -5.55 16.74 -43.62
CA ILE A 136 -4.32 16.38 -44.33
C ILE A 136 -4.64 15.59 -45.60
N GLU A 137 -5.57 14.64 -45.53
CA GLU A 137 -5.99 13.85 -46.68
C GLU A 137 -6.67 14.73 -47.75
N GLU A 138 -7.54 15.66 -47.33
CA GLU A 138 -8.15 16.65 -48.21
C GLU A 138 -7.09 17.52 -48.88
N LEU A 139 -6.13 18.07 -48.12
CA LEU A 139 -5.03 18.87 -48.65
C LEU A 139 -4.19 18.06 -49.66
N GLY A 140 -3.93 16.78 -49.39
CA GLY A 140 -3.19 15.89 -50.29
C GLY A 140 -3.89 15.64 -51.63
N LYS A 141 -5.22 15.78 -51.68
CA LYS A 141 -6.02 15.70 -52.91
C LYS A 141 -6.07 17.03 -53.68
N MET A 142 -5.79 18.16 -53.01
CA MET A 142 -5.74 19.46 -53.66
C MET A 142 -4.49 19.58 -54.54
N ARG A 143 -4.64 20.17 -55.74
CA ARG A 143 -3.47 20.47 -56.58
C ARG A 143 -2.68 21.61 -55.94
N ASN A 144 -1.40 21.38 -55.67
CA ASN A 144 -0.50 22.42 -55.18
C ASN A 144 -0.49 23.61 -56.17
N PRO A 145 -0.92 24.82 -55.76
CA PRO A 145 -1.03 25.97 -56.66
C PRO A 145 0.33 26.47 -57.15
N LEU A 146 1.42 26.24 -56.40
CA LEU A 146 2.77 26.55 -56.84
C LEU A 146 3.18 25.69 -58.03
N GLN A 147 2.90 24.39 -57.98
CA GLN A 147 3.31 23.45 -59.03
C GLN A 147 2.35 23.44 -60.22
N SER A 148 1.04 23.48 -59.95
CA SER A 148 0.01 23.33 -60.99
C SER A 148 -0.34 24.63 -61.72
N GLY A 149 -0.09 25.79 -61.10
CA GLY A 149 -0.38 27.10 -61.70
C GLY A 149 0.88 27.96 -61.83
N LEU A 150 1.44 28.37 -60.68
CA LEU A 150 2.48 29.40 -60.63
C LEU A 150 3.73 29.02 -61.43
N TYR A 151 4.21 27.78 -61.27
CA TYR A 151 5.37 27.26 -62.00
C TYR A 151 5.15 27.32 -63.52
N GLN A 152 3.96 26.94 -64.01
CA GLN A 152 3.64 26.95 -65.43
C GLN A 152 3.55 28.36 -66.02
N ILE A 153 3.13 29.34 -65.21
CA ILE A 153 3.07 30.75 -65.61
C ILE A 153 4.48 31.33 -65.64
N PHE A 154 5.25 31.14 -64.57
CA PHE A 154 6.60 31.70 -64.46
C PHE A 154 7.57 31.06 -65.46
N SER A 155 7.41 29.76 -65.78
CA SER A 155 8.25 29.09 -66.80
C SER A 155 8.04 29.64 -68.22
N LYS A 156 6.95 30.38 -68.49
CA LYS A 156 6.68 31.02 -69.79
C LYS A 156 7.32 32.41 -69.90
N CYS A 157 7.72 33.01 -68.78
CA CYS A 157 8.44 34.29 -68.78
C CYS A 157 9.85 34.06 -69.32
N LYS A 158 10.22 34.76 -70.40
CA LYS A 158 11.53 34.62 -71.06
C LYS A 158 12.57 35.62 -70.54
N SER A 159 12.15 36.62 -69.78
CA SER A 159 13.01 37.64 -69.16
C SER A 159 12.43 38.14 -67.83
N TYR A 160 13.28 38.79 -67.03
CA TYR A 160 12.87 39.39 -65.76
C TYR A 160 11.86 40.54 -65.96
N ASP A 161 12.00 41.35 -67.00
CA ASP A 161 11.05 42.42 -67.32
C ASP A 161 9.64 41.88 -67.59
N GLN A 162 9.52 40.72 -68.27
CA GLN A 162 8.23 40.04 -68.48
C GLN A 162 7.62 39.56 -67.17
N PHE A 163 8.46 39.08 -66.24
CA PHE A 163 8.01 38.70 -64.91
C PHE A 163 7.56 39.93 -64.09
N GLN A 164 8.30 41.04 -64.13
CA GLN A 164 7.93 42.27 -63.43
C GLN A 164 6.61 42.85 -63.97
N ALA A 165 6.36 42.75 -65.27
CA ALA A 165 5.10 43.17 -65.90
C ALA A 165 3.88 42.34 -65.46
N LEU A 166 4.06 41.18 -64.82
CA LEU A 166 2.96 40.43 -64.21
C LEU A 166 2.46 41.09 -62.92
N GLU A 167 3.23 42.02 -62.35
CA GLU A 167 2.93 42.72 -61.09
C GLU A 167 2.62 41.74 -59.94
N PHE A 168 3.15 40.51 -60.01
CA PHE A 168 2.89 39.48 -59.03
C PHE A 168 3.70 39.74 -57.74
N PRO A 169 3.06 39.83 -56.56
CA PRO A 169 3.74 40.17 -55.30
C PRO A 169 4.49 38.96 -54.71
N TRP A 170 5.49 38.43 -55.42
CA TRP A 170 6.21 37.20 -55.03
C TRP A 170 6.78 37.25 -53.61
N GLY A 171 7.28 38.42 -53.18
CA GLY A 171 7.83 38.62 -51.84
C GLY A 171 6.86 38.35 -50.69
N GLU A 172 5.58 38.63 -50.89
CA GLU A 172 4.51 38.40 -49.90
C GLU A 172 3.93 36.99 -50.04
N GLU A 173 3.68 36.55 -51.28
CA GLU A 173 3.07 35.25 -51.55
C GLU A 173 3.96 34.08 -51.14
N GLN A 174 5.28 34.16 -51.36
CA GLN A 174 6.19 33.08 -50.97
C GLN A 174 6.19 32.82 -49.45
N LYS A 175 5.97 33.85 -48.64
CA LYS A 175 5.94 33.73 -47.17
C LYS A 175 4.76 32.90 -46.68
N LYS A 176 3.63 32.91 -47.40
CA LYS A 176 2.44 32.13 -47.05
C LYS A 176 2.69 30.62 -47.08
N PHE A 177 3.71 30.16 -47.80
CA PHE A 177 4.09 28.76 -47.93
C PHE A 177 5.24 28.34 -46.99
N GLN A 178 5.77 29.26 -46.17
CA GLN A 178 6.83 28.96 -45.20
C GLN A 178 6.27 28.32 -43.92
N LEU A 179 5.61 27.17 -44.07
CA LEU A 179 4.92 26.46 -42.98
C LEU A 179 5.74 25.32 -42.36
N CYS A 180 6.89 24.97 -42.94
CA CYS A 180 7.67 23.79 -42.53
C CYS A 180 8.16 23.85 -41.07
N THR A 181 8.75 24.97 -40.64
CA THR A 181 9.31 25.12 -39.29
C THR A 181 8.30 24.89 -38.16
N PRO A 182 7.09 25.51 -38.16
CA PRO A 182 6.10 25.22 -37.12
C PRO A 182 5.58 23.78 -37.18
N ILE A 183 5.45 23.19 -38.38
CA ILE A 183 5.05 21.77 -38.53
C ILE A 183 6.08 20.85 -37.85
N MET A 184 7.37 21.03 -38.13
CA MET A 184 8.44 20.23 -37.53
C MET A 184 8.52 20.37 -36.00
N ALA A 185 8.22 21.57 -35.47
CA ALA A 185 8.19 21.78 -34.03
C ALA A 185 7.10 20.95 -33.35
N HIS A 186 5.88 20.97 -33.91
CA HIS A 186 4.75 20.19 -33.41
C HIS A 186 4.93 18.68 -33.62
N GLU A 187 5.58 18.26 -34.71
CA GLU A 187 5.95 16.86 -34.94
C GLU A 187 6.77 16.30 -33.78
N LYS A 188 7.81 17.03 -33.34
CA LYS A 188 8.65 16.65 -32.21
C LYS A 188 7.89 16.58 -30.88
N GLU A 189 6.96 17.51 -30.65
CA GLU A 189 6.09 17.50 -29.47
C GLU A 189 5.20 16.25 -29.45
N LEU A 190 4.61 15.90 -30.60
CA LEU A 190 3.79 14.69 -30.76
C LEU A 190 4.58 13.40 -30.55
N GLU A 191 5.81 13.33 -31.07
CA GLU A 191 6.71 12.19 -30.82
C GLU A 191 7.01 12.01 -29.34
N THR A 192 7.30 13.12 -28.64
CA THR A 192 7.57 13.11 -27.20
C THR A 192 6.33 12.64 -26.42
N LEU A 193 5.15 13.14 -26.78
CA LEU A 193 3.89 12.70 -26.19
C LEU A 193 3.67 11.19 -26.38
N LEU A 194 3.94 10.67 -27.58
CA LEU A 194 3.84 9.23 -27.88
C LEU A 194 4.74 8.38 -26.97
N GLN A 195 5.95 8.85 -26.67
CA GLN A 195 6.86 8.18 -25.75
C GLN A 195 6.30 8.14 -24.33
N GLU A 196 5.77 9.26 -23.83
CA GLU A 196 5.16 9.34 -22.49
C GLU A 196 3.91 8.45 -22.36
N VAL A 197 3.06 8.43 -23.40
CA VAL A 197 1.90 7.53 -23.45
C VAL A 197 2.32 6.07 -23.38
N LYS A 198 3.43 5.71 -24.02
CA LYS A 198 3.98 4.35 -23.94
C LYS A 198 4.46 4.00 -22.53
N ILE A 199 5.13 4.93 -21.83
CA ILE A 199 5.53 4.74 -20.43
C ILE A 199 4.29 4.52 -19.56
N PHE A 200 3.26 5.36 -19.70
CA PHE A 200 2.00 5.24 -19.00
C PHE A 200 1.34 3.87 -19.26
N SER A 201 1.23 3.45 -20.52
CA SER A 201 0.66 2.15 -20.90
C SER A 201 1.43 0.98 -20.29
N ASN A 202 2.76 1.04 -20.24
CA ASN A 202 3.59 -0.02 -19.69
C ASN A 202 3.39 -0.18 -18.17
N ILE A 203 3.16 0.91 -17.44
CA ILE A 203 2.88 0.87 -16.00
C ILE A 203 1.61 0.05 -15.73
N PHE A 204 0.53 0.35 -16.46
CA PHE A 204 -0.74 -0.35 -16.28
C PHE A 204 -0.69 -1.79 -16.82
N TYR A 205 0.00 -2.03 -17.94
CA TYR A 205 0.25 -3.38 -18.42
C TYR A 205 1.00 -4.23 -17.36
N GLY A 206 2.08 -3.69 -16.77
CA GLY A 206 2.80 -4.40 -15.70
C GLY A 206 1.93 -4.65 -14.47
N SER A 207 1.03 -3.72 -14.15
CA SER A 207 0.10 -3.87 -13.04
C SER A 207 -0.92 -5.00 -13.29
N GLU A 208 -1.53 -5.03 -14.47
CA GLU A 208 -2.58 -5.99 -14.85
C GLU A 208 -2.04 -7.39 -15.09
N PHE A 209 -0.90 -7.51 -15.78
CA PHE A 209 -0.41 -8.80 -16.26
C PHE A 209 0.70 -9.41 -15.39
N SER A 210 1.24 -8.65 -14.43
CA SER A 210 2.25 -9.17 -13.49
C SER A 210 1.83 -8.95 -12.04
N LEU A 211 1.62 -7.70 -11.63
CA LEU A 211 1.45 -7.40 -10.20
C LEU A 211 0.17 -8.00 -9.61
N ILE A 212 -0.99 -7.79 -10.24
CA ILE A 212 -2.28 -8.29 -9.76
C ILE A 212 -2.30 -9.83 -9.68
N PRO A 213 -1.87 -10.58 -10.70
CA PRO A 213 -1.75 -12.03 -10.61
C PRO A 213 -0.83 -12.50 -9.48
N THR A 214 0.34 -11.86 -9.32
CA THR A 214 1.28 -12.21 -8.24
C THR A 214 0.67 -11.96 -6.87
N LEU A 215 0.02 -10.81 -6.66
CA LEU A 215 -0.67 -10.50 -5.40
C LEU A 215 -1.84 -11.47 -5.14
N SER A 216 -2.55 -11.88 -6.18
CA SER A 216 -3.65 -12.84 -6.03
C SER A 216 -3.14 -14.22 -5.62
N SER A 217 -1.98 -14.63 -6.12
CA SER A 217 -1.37 -15.92 -5.75
C SER A 217 -0.80 -15.98 -4.33
N THR A 218 -0.55 -14.84 -3.69
CA THR A 218 -0.05 -14.78 -2.31
C THR A 218 -1.16 -14.76 -1.27
N ILE A 219 -2.43 -14.65 -1.68
CA ILE A 219 -3.57 -14.73 -0.78
C ILE A 219 -3.69 -16.18 -0.30
N PRO A 220 -3.66 -16.44 1.03
CA PRO A 220 -3.86 -17.78 1.56
C PRO A 220 -5.18 -18.37 1.03
N SER A 221 -5.13 -19.60 0.51
CA SER A 221 -6.33 -20.34 0.11
C SER A 221 -7.06 -20.84 1.36
N ASP A 222 -8.39 -20.79 1.33
CA ASP A 222 -9.26 -21.47 2.30
C ASP A 222 -9.03 -23.00 2.31
#